data_AF-A0A6I5RF89-F1
#
_entry.id   AF-A0A6I5RF89-F1
#
_cell.length_a   1.000
_cell.length_b   1.000
_cell.length_c   1.000
_cell.angle_alpha   90.00
_cell.angle_beta   90.00
_cell.angle_gamma   90.00
#
_symmetry.space_group_name_H-M   'P 1'
#
loop_
_entity.id
_entity.type
_entity.pdbx_description
1 polymer ?
#
loop_
_entity_poly.entity_id
_entity_poly.type
_entity_poly.pdbx_seq_one_letter_code
_entity_poly.pdbx_strand_id
1 'polypeptide(L)'
;MLKFSQFDDLLLHDLESFLEGFAKADIDTLTGNLIRRDDVFRRPNISTEAILDELSSLSVDQFAIALEFEEGAIAELSNQIHSYITQADSLFERMTEFGSLPNLSFPNLGEEILQSFLGPVQFDQASTNVAENTATSEYDIEIRFVDNNLTDSQRAIFADAVNRWEQIIVGDIPDVFVRGIGPVDDLVINVSTPFIDGAGRVLGQAGPTLVRADSSLPIAGTMQFDAADVTRLESVGQLDEVILHEMGHVFGIGTLWGQLGLVQGTSGSDPRYVGNQAVQEYNEIFGLNANSIPVENTGGPGTRDSHWRESVFDNELMTGFLDLGQANPLSRVTAASLGDLGYDVNLSAAAPYSPPLASV
;
A
#
# COMPACT_ATOMS: atom_id res chain seq x y z
N MET A 1 -24.64 -31.15 26.14
CA MET A 1 -25.29 -30.03 26.84
C MET A 1 -24.32 -29.53 27.90
N LEU A 2 -23.36 -28.70 27.47
CA LEU A 2 -22.32 -28.10 28.30
C LEU A 2 -22.37 -26.60 28.07
N LYS A 3 -22.12 -25.86 29.16
CA LYS A 3 -22.64 -24.53 29.47
C LYS A 3 -21.87 -23.40 28.80
N PHE A 4 -22.64 -22.42 28.32
CA PHE A 4 -22.27 -21.16 27.69
C PHE A 4 -21.88 -20.07 28.72
N SER A 5 -21.05 -20.38 29.73
CA SER A 5 -20.82 -19.44 30.86
C SER A 5 -19.36 -19.16 31.20
N GLN A 6 -18.44 -19.27 30.24
CA GLN A 6 -17.03 -18.90 30.44
C GLN A 6 -16.44 -18.10 29.26
N PHE A 7 -17.27 -17.70 28.29
CA PHE A 7 -16.85 -16.95 27.11
C PHE A 7 -16.93 -15.42 27.27
N ASP A 8 -17.58 -14.92 28.33
CA ASP A 8 -17.90 -13.49 28.44
C ASP A 8 -16.83 -12.62 29.13
N ASP A 9 -15.96 -13.18 29.98
CA ASP A 9 -15.02 -12.35 30.77
C ASP A 9 -13.72 -11.99 30.02
N LEU A 10 -13.28 -12.84 29.07
CA LEU A 10 -12.06 -12.60 28.28
C LEU A 10 -12.29 -11.58 27.15
N LEU A 11 -13.46 -11.64 26.52
CA LEU A 11 -13.82 -10.73 25.44
C LEU A 11 -14.07 -9.30 25.96
N LEU A 12 -14.60 -9.14 27.18
CA LEU A 12 -14.81 -7.81 27.78
C LEU A 12 -13.49 -7.14 28.19
N HIS A 13 -12.56 -7.89 28.78
CA HIS A 13 -11.27 -7.35 29.25
C HIS A 13 -10.38 -6.87 28.09
N ASP A 14 -10.42 -7.59 26.96
CA ASP A 14 -9.66 -7.25 25.77
C ASP A 14 -10.30 -6.10 24.98
N LEU A 15 -11.64 -6.00 24.98
CA LEU A 15 -12.35 -4.85 24.41
C LEU A 15 -12.11 -3.57 25.24
N GLU A 16 -12.10 -3.67 26.58
CA GLU A 16 -11.82 -2.55 27.47
C GLU A 16 -10.38 -2.06 27.33
N SER A 17 -9.40 -2.97 27.26
CA SER A 17 -7.98 -2.61 27.04
C SER A 17 -7.74 -2.02 25.64
N PHE A 18 -8.47 -2.48 24.62
CA PHE A 18 -8.40 -1.95 23.26
C PHE A 18 -9.05 -0.56 23.14
N LEU A 19 -10.14 -0.31 23.88
CA LEU A 19 -10.80 1.00 23.93
C LEU A 19 -10.05 2.02 24.81
N GLU A 20 -9.26 1.57 25.80
CA GLU A 20 -8.37 2.43 26.59
C GLU A 20 -7.19 3.01 25.79
N GLY A 21 -6.84 2.41 24.64
CA GLY A 21 -5.77 2.89 23.74
C GLY A 21 -6.10 4.13 22.92
N PHE A 22 -7.39 4.52 22.81
CA PHE A 22 -7.81 5.73 22.09
C PHE A 22 -7.81 6.96 23.01
N ALA A 23 -6.67 7.63 23.11
CA ALA A 23 -6.58 8.91 23.81
C ALA A 23 -7.27 10.05 23.03
N LYS A 24 -8.45 10.45 23.53
CA LYS A 24 -8.81 11.83 23.89
C LYS A 24 -8.73 12.91 22.80
N ALA A 25 -9.78 13.02 21.98
CA ALA A 25 -10.10 14.25 21.26
C ALA A 25 -11.12 15.07 22.08
N ASP A 26 -10.66 16.18 22.68
CA ASP A 26 -11.53 17.21 23.26
C ASP A 26 -12.29 17.92 22.11
N ILE A 27 -13.59 17.69 21.99
CA ILE A 27 -14.47 18.57 21.21
C ILE A 27 -15.35 19.32 22.20
N ASP A 28 -14.85 20.47 22.63
CA ASP A 28 -15.68 21.49 23.25
C ASP A 28 -16.40 22.28 22.16
N THR A 29 -17.66 22.59 22.44
CA THR A 29 -18.61 23.43 21.67
C THR A 29 -19.23 22.88 20.38
N LEU A 30 -20.39 22.22 20.53
CA LEU A 30 -21.65 22.64 19.88
C LEU A 30 -22.84 21.89 20.50
N THR A 31 -23.78 22.65 21.06
CA THR A 31 -25.05 22.22 21.70
C THR A 31 -24.90 21.55 23.08
N GLY A 32 -24.80 22.38 24.13
CA GLY A 32 -24.62 21.96 25.52
C GLY A 32 -25.81 21.22 26.16
N ASN A 33 -26.20 20.07 25.61
CA ASN A 33 -27.10 19.09 26.22
C ASN A 33 -27.02 17.71 25.54
N LEU A 34 -25.82 17.27 25.13
CA LEU A 34 -25.59 15.87 24.77
C LEU A 34 -25.12 15.10 26.00
N ILE A 35 -25.90 14.08 26.36
CA ILE A 35 -25.52 13.08 27.35
C ILE A 35 -24.17 12.50 26.91
N ARG A 36 -23.16 12.54 27.79
CA ARG A 36 -21.84 11.99 27.46
C ARG A 36 -21.99 10.49 27.22
N ARG A 37 -21.29 9.96 26.20
CA ARG A 37 -21.24 8.52 25.89
C ARG A 37 -20.87 7.68 27.12
N ASP A 38 -20.04 8.23 28.00
CA ASP A 38 -19.65 7.62 29.28
C ASP A 38 -20.83 7.36 30.23
N ASP A 39 -21.93 8.12 30.14
CA ASP A 39 -23.08 8.01 31.06
C ASP A 39 -24.09 6.92 30.65
N VAL A 40 -24.07 6.51 29.37
CA VAL A 40 -24.95 5.46 28.82
C VAL A 40 -24.31 4.08 29.02
N PHE A 41 -23.02 3.94 28.73
CA PHE A 41 -22.34 2.65 28.73
C PHE A 41 -21.62 2.28 30.04
N ARG A 42 -21.47 3.19 31.02
CA ARG A 42 -20.95 2.87 32.37
C ARG A 42 -22.03 2.43 33.38
N ARG A 43 -23.23 2.08 32.94
CA ARG A 43 -24.29 1.61 33.85
C ARG A 43 -24.32 0.08 33.89
N PRO A 44 -23.70 -0.56 34.90
CA PRO A 44 -23.85 -2.00 35.05
C PRO A 44 -25.33 -2.34 35.31
N ASN A 45 -25.88 -3.26 34.51
CA ASN A 45 -27.25 -3.81 34.56
C ASN A 45 -28.39 -2.94 33.96
N ILE A 46 -28.25 -2.44 32.74
CA ILE A 46 -29.41 -1.94 31.97
C ILE A 46 -30.02 -3.08 31.13
N SER A 47 -31.35 -3.18 31.06
CA SER A 47 -32.04 -4.22 30.27
C SER A 47 -32.21 -3.79 28.81
N THR A 48 -32.32 -4.77 27.91
CA THR A 48 -32.55 -4.54 26.47
C THR A 48 -33.80 -3.70 26.21
N GLU A 49 -34.89 -3.87 26.97
CA GLU A 49 -36.07 -3.00 26.83
C GLU A 49 -35.82 -1.54 27.22
N ALA A 50 -34.94 -1.26 28.18
CA ALA A 50 -34.65 0.11 28.61
C ALA A 50 -33.78 0.87 27.59
N ILE A 51 -32.88 0.15 26.91
CA ILE A 51 -32.10 0.68 25.79
C ILE A 51 -33.03 1.03 24.61
N LEU A 52 -34.00 0.16 24.31
CA LEU A 52 -34.95 0.37 23.21
C LEU A 52 -35.91 1.55 23.46
N ASP A 53 -36.36 1.75 24.70
CA ASP A 53 -37.19 2.91 25.07
C ASP A 53 -36.41 4.23 24.93
N GLU A 54 -35.12 4.22 25.26
CA GLU A 54 -34.25 5.40 25.17
C GLU A 54 -33.92 5.76 23.71
N LEU A 55 -33.60 4.76 22.87
CA LEU A 55 -33.41 4.94 21.43
C LEU A 55 -34.67 5.44 20.72
N SER A 56 -35.86 5.03 21.19
CA SER A 56 -37.14 5.51 20.66
C SER A 56 -37.46 6.98 20.96
N SER A 57 -36.70 7.61 21.85
CA SER A 57 -36.87 9.00 22.28
C SER A 57 -35.95 10.00 21.53
N LEU A 58 -35.05 9.50 20.68
CA LEU A 58 -34.12 10.30 19.87
C LEU A 58 -34.82 10.92 18.65
N SER A 59 -34.38 12.11 18.24
CA SER A 59 -34.84 12.69 16.96
C SER A 59 -34.20 11.96 15.77
N VAL A 60 -34.86 11.97 14.61
CA VAL A 60 -34.39 11.31 13.37
C VAL A 60 -32.93 11.67 13.03
N ASP A 61 -32.53 12.92 13.23
CA ASP A 61 -31.17 13.39 12.96
C ASP A 61 -30.12 12.83 13.93
N GLN A 62 -30.52 12.47 15.16
CA GLN A 62 -29.64 11.87 16.17
C GLN A 62 -29.46 10.37 15.93
N PHE A 63 -30.46 9.71 15.37
CA PHE A 63 -30.41 8.30 15.02
C PHE A 63 -29.57 8.05 13.74
N ALA A 64 -29.62 8.97 12.77
CA ALA A 64 -28.83 8.91 11.54
C ALA A 64 -27.31 9.01 11.79
N ILE A 65 -26.89 9.90 12.70
CA ILE A 65 -25.47 10.07 13.05
C ILE A 65 -24.90 8.83 13.78
N ALA A 66 -25.72 8.14 14.57
CA ALA A 66 -25.31 6.91 15.23
C ALA A 66 -25.16 5.73 14.24
N LEU A 67 -26.00 5.66 13.22
CA LEU A 67 -25.97 4.65 12.17
C LEU A 67 -24.79 4.80 11.21
N GLU A 68 -24.45 6.02 10.78
CA GLU A 68 -23.29 6.28 9.90
C GLU A 68 -21.95 5.88 10.56
N PHE A 69 -21.87 5.97 11.89
CA PHE A 69 -20.68 5.58 12.66
C PHE A 69 -20.56 4.07 12.85
N GLU A 70 -21.68 3.35 13.02
CA GLU A 70 -21.69 1.88 13.08
C GLU A 70 -21.45 1.25 11.71
N GLU A 71 -22.00 1.81 10.62
CA GLU A 71 -21.76 1.32 9.25
C GLU A 71 -20.29 1.51 8.83
N GLY A 72 -19.66 2.63 9.19
CA GLY A 72 -18.23 2.87 8.93
C GLY A 72 -17.30 1.88 9.67
N ALA A 73 -17.61 1.56 10.93
CA ALA A 73 -16.83 0.59 11.71
C ALA A 73 -17.03 -0.86 11.23
N ILE A 74 -18.25 -1.22 10.79
CA ILE A 74 -18.55 -2.53 10.22
C ILE A 74 -17.91 -2.69 8.83
N ALA A 75 -17.86 -1.63 8.02
CA ALA A 75 -17.20 -1.65 6.71
C ALA A 75 -15.69 -1.87 6.85
N GLU A 76 -15.04 -1.19 7.79
CA GLU A 76 -13.61 -1.35 8.08
C GLU A 76 -13.31 -2.78 8.57
N LEU A 77 -14.14 -3.32 9.48
CA LEU A 77 -14.01 -4.69 9.96
C LEU A 77 -14.23 -5.72 8.82
N SER A 78 -15.19 -5.46 7.92
CA SER A 78 -15.47 -6.32 6.77
C SER A 78 -14.32 -6.33 5.76
N ASN A 79 -13.67 -5.19 5.53
CA ASN A 79 -12.52 -5.07 4.62
C ASN A 79 -11.29 -5.79 5.19
N GLN A 80 -11.04 -5.65 6.49
CA GLN A 80 -9.96 -6.37 7.17
C GLN A 80 -10.19 -7.89 7.11
N ILE A 81 -11.42 -8.36 7.37
CA ILE A 81 -11.77 -9.79 7.24
C ILE A 81 -11.61 -10.29 5.80
N HIS A 82 -12.01 -9.51 4.79
CA HIS A 82 -11.82 -9.88 3.38
C HIS A 82 -10.34 -10.02 3.02
N SER A 83 -9.50 -9.06 3.43
CA SER A 83 -8.05 -9.10 3.22
C SER A 83 -7.44 -10.36 3.84
N TYR A 84 -7.84 -10.73 5.06
CA TYR A 84 -7.38 -11.96 5.70
C TYR A 84 -7.83 -13.24 4.97
N ILE A 85 -9.07 -13.29 4.46
CA ILE A 85 -9.59 -14.44 3.70
C ILE A 85 -8.83 -14.58 2.37
N THR A 86 -8.62 -13.49 1.64
CA THR A 86 -7.87 -13.51 0.37
C THR A 86 -6.43 -13.96 0.57
N GLN A 87 -5.78 -13.52 1.65
CA GLN A 87 -4.45 -14.00 2.02
C GLN A 87 -4.45 -15.50 2.34
N ALA A 88 -5.46 -15.99 3.08
CA ALA A 88 -5.61 -17.41 3.39
C ALA A 88 -5.88 -18.28 2.15
N ASP A 89 -6.69 -17.81 1.19
CA ASP A 89 -6.96 -18.50 -0.08
C ASP A 89 -5.71 -18.56 -0.96
N SER A 90 -4.92 -17.48 -1.03
CA SER A 90 -3.65 -17.47 -1.76
C SER A 90 -2.62 -18.42 -1.14
N LEU A 91 -2.64 -18.57 0.19
CA LEU A 91 -1.83 -19.56 0.91
C LEU A 91 -2.31 -20.99 0.62
N PHE A 92 -3.62 -21.21 0.53
CA PHE A 92 -4.20 -22.52 0.23
C PHE A 92 -3.92 -22.98 -1.21
N GLU A 93 -3.97 -22.07 -2.19
CA GLU A 93 -3.54 -22.34 -3.57
C GLU A 93 -2.05 -22.70 -3.64
N ARG A 94 -1.20 -21.96 -2.91
CA ARG A 94 0.25 -22.27 -2.81
C ARG A 94 0.53 -23.59 -2.10
N MET A 95 -0.30 -23.99 -1.13
CA MET A 95 -0.21 -25.29 -0.45
C MET A 95 -0.62 -26.46 -1.35
N THR A 96 -1.52 -26.23 -2.31
CA THR A 96 -1.98 -27.28 -3.25
C THR A 96 -0.99 -27.53 -4.39
N GLU A 97 -0.17 -26.54 -4.76
CA GLU A 97 0.86 -26.69 -5.80
C GLU A 97 2.13 -27.45 -5.35
N PHE A 98 2.50 -27.41 -4.05
CA PHE A 98 3.83 -27.88 -3.60
C PHE A 98 3.88 -29.21 -2.83
N GLY A 99 2.75 -29.88 -2.57
CA GLY A 99 2.69 -31.29 -2.13
C GLY A 99 3.46 -31.69 -0.85
N SER A 100 4.03 -30.75 -0.10
CA SER A 100 4.75 -31.00 1.16
C SER A 100 4.86 -29.72 1.99
N LEU A 101 4.58 -29.84 3.29
CA LEU A 101 4.54 -28.73 4.25
C LEU A 101 5.97 -28.25 4.59
N PRO A 102 6.32 -26.97 4.35
CA PRO A 102 7.36 -26.31 5.12
C PRO A 102 6.79 -25.96 6.51
N ASN A 103 7.59 -26.12 7.56
CA ASN A 103 7.26 -25.67 8.91
C ASN A 103 6.97 -24.16 8.89
N LEU A 104 5.72 -23.76 9.15
CA LEU A 104 5.32 -22.36 9.31
C LEU A 104 5.17 -22.05 10.81
N SER A 105 5.87 -21.02 11.27
CA SER A 105 5.66 -20.36 12.56
C SER A 105 4.84 -19.10 12.33
N PHE A 106 3.84 -18.84 13.16
CA PHE A 106 3.01 -17.62 13.10
C PHE A 106 3.46 -16.68 14.22
N PRO A 107 4.02 -15.49 13.93
CA PRO A 107 4.28 -14.51 14.99
C PRO A 107 2.96 -13.81 15.36
N ASN A 108 2.63 -13.83 16.66
CA ASN A 108 1.56 -13.05 17.30
C ASN A 108 0.09 -13.38 16.97
N LEU A 109 -0.25 -14.67 16.94
CA LEU A 109 -1.59 -15.10 17.34
C LEU A 109 -1.44 -15.98 18.58
N GLY A 110 -2.10 -15.61 19.68
CA GLY A 110 -2.08 -16.39 20.91
C GLY A 110 -2.34 -17.87 20.61
N GLU A 111 -1.50 -18.75 21.15
CA GLU A 111 -1.49 -20.20 20.92
C GLU A 111 -2.86 -20.91 21.12
N GLU A 112 -3.86 -20.22 21.67
CA GLU A 112 -5.18 -20.76 21.97
C GLU A 112 -6.11 -20.89 20.75
N ILE A 113 -5.94 -20.08 19.68
CA ILE A 113 -6.81 -20.17 18.49
C ILE A 113 -6.45 -21.41 17.63
N LEU A 114 -5.16 -21.75 17.52
CA LEU A 114 -4.66 -22.87 16.72
C LEU A 114 -5.06 -24.25 17.27
N GLN A 115 -5.27 -24.39 18.59
CA GLN A 115 -5.68 -25.68 19.18
C GLN A 115 -7.14 -26.04 18.92
N SER A 116 -7.98 -25.07 18.54
CA SER A 116 -9.40 -25.31 18.28
C SER A 116 -9.69 -25.94 16.92
N PHE A 117 -8.75 -25.84 15.96
CA PHE A 117 -8.97 -26.26 14.58
C PHE A 117 -8.32 -27.60 14.18
N LEU A 118 -7.26 -28.08 14.86
CA LEU A 118 -6.49 -29.24 14.36
C LEU A 118 -6.42 -30.48 15.28
N GLY A 119 -6.95 -30.44 16.51
CA GLY A 119 -6.82 -31.57 17.44
C GLY A 119 -5.36 -31.86 17.85
N PRO A 120 -5.13 -32.78 18.80
CA PRO A 120 -3.82 -32.91 19.45
C PRO A 120 -2.81 -33.61 18.53
N VAL A 121 -1.97 -32.82 17.85
CA VAL A 121 -0.73 -33.31 17.23
C VAL A 121 0.42 -32.97 18.18
N GLN A 122 1.09 -34.00 18.69
CA GLN A 122 2.19 -33.86 19.63
C GLN A 122 3.50 -33.71 18.85
N PHE A 123 4.09 -32.51 18.87
CA PHE A 123 5.40 -32.25 18.28
C PHE A 123 6.51 -32.40 19.33
N ASP A 124 7.45 -33.31 19.05
CA ASP A 124 8.64 -33.56 19.84
C ASP A 124 9.64 -32.40 19.64
N GLN A 125 10.12 -31.81 20.73
CA GLN A 125 10.89 -30.56 20.74
C GLN A 125 12.36 -30.83 20.37
N ALA A 126 12.73 -30.58 19.11
CA ALA A 126 14.12 -30.45 18.69
C ALA A 126 14.45 -28.97 18.43
N SER A 127 15.23 -28.36 19.32
CA SER A 127 15.77 -27.00 19.15
C SER A 127 16.51 -26.86 17.82
N THR A 128 16.03 -25.98 16.96
CA THR A 128 16.84 -25.38 15.89
C THR A 128 16.57 -23.88 15.87
N ASN A 129 17.61 -23.10 16.21
CA ASN A 129 17.61 -21.65 16.05
C ASN A 129 17.60 -21.34 14.54
N VAL A 130 16.47 -20.90 14.01
CA VAL A 130 16.40 -20.22 12.71
C VAL A 130 15.74 -18.88 12.99
N ALA A 131 16.51 -17.80 12.88
CA ALA A 131 15.99 -16.45 12.98
C ALA A 131 15.15 -16.15 11.72
N GLU A 132 13.84 -15.95 11.89
CA GLU A 132 13.00 -15.28 10.89
C GLU A 132 13.45 -13.83 10.81
N ASN A 133 14.08 -13.45 9.69
CA ASN A 133 14.39 -12.06 9.39
C ASN A 133 13.24 -11.47 8.56
N THR A 134 12.07 -11.25 9.17
CA THR A 134 11.14 -10.24 8.68
C THR A 134 11.68 -8.89 9.15
N ALA A 135 12.63 -8.33 8.40
CA ALA A 135 12.94 -6.93 8.57
C ALA A 135 11.65 -6.16 8.26
N THR A 136 11.00 -5.62 9.30
CA THR A 136 10.02 -4.55 9.13
C THR A 136 10.72 -3.44 8.36
N SER A 137 10.09 -2.94 7.30
CA SER A 137 10.61 -1.78 6.59
C SER A 137 10.80 -0.66 7.59
N GLU A 138 11.97 -0.02 7.53
CA GLU A 138 12.21 1.23 8.25
C GLU A 138 11.89 2.44 7.37
N TYR A 139 11.39 2.21 6.13
CA TYR A 139 10.98 3.26 5.21
C TYR A 139 9.50 3.63 5.41
N ASP A 140 9.18 4.92 5.57
CA ASP A 140 7.81 5.45 5.76
C ASP A 140 7.34 6.35 4.60
N ILE A 141 6.09 6.15 4.16
CA ILE A 141 5.47 7.02 3.15
C ILE A 141 4.19 7.66 3.71
N GLU A 142 4.24 8.97 3.97
CA GLU A 142 3.07 9.74 4.38
C GLU A 142 2.27 10.24 3.17
N ILE A 143 1.03 9.76 2.99
CA ILE A 143 0.08 10.29 2.00
C ILE A 143 -0.77 11.41 2.58
N ARG A 144 -0.83 12.56 1.88
CA ARG A 144 -1.71 13.69 2.19
C ARG A 144 -2.65 13.96 1.03
N PHE A 145 -3.94 13.67 1.21
CA PHE A 145 -4.97 14.08 0.25
C PHE A 145 -5.25 15.58 0.39
N VAL A 146 -4.94 16.36 -0.65
CA VAL A 146 -5.09 17.83 -0.63
C VAL A 146 -6.41 18.32 -1.21
N ASP A 147 -7.26 17.40 -1.67
CA ASP A 147 -8.66 17.61 -2.00
C ASP A 147 -9.54 16.46 -1.46
N ASN A 148 -10.86 16.58 -1.60
CA ASN A 148 -11.84 15.61 -1.10
C ASN A 148 -12.58 14.88 -2.25
N ASN A 149 -11.95 14.76 -3.41
CA ASN A 149 -12.61 14.24 -4.61
C ASN A 149 -12.57 12.71 -4.71
N LEU A 150 -11.62 12.06 -4.02
CA LEU A 150 -11.53 10.61 -3.93
C LEU A 150 -12.58 10.03 -2.98
N THR A 151 -13.08 8.83 -3.27
CA THR A 151 -13.89 8.03 -2.34
C THR A 151 -13.01 7.35 -1.29
N ASP A 152 -13.62 6.81 -0.22
CA ASP A 152 -12.87 6.02 0.78
C ASP A 152 -12.25 4.76 0.17
N SER A 153 -12.95 4.09 -0.75
CA SER A 153 -12.41 2.94 -1.48
C SER A 153 -11.17 3.31 -2.30
N GLN A 154 -11.19 4.46 -2.98
CA GLN A 154 -10.04 4.93 -3.75
C GLN A 154 -8.88 5.34 -2.85
N ARG A 155 -9.16 5.96 -1.70
CA ARG A 155 -8.12 6.28 -0.69
C ARG A 155 -7.45 5.03 -0.13
N ALA A 156 -8.20 3.95 0.10
CA ALA A 156 -7.65 2.68 0.57
C ALA A 156 -6.63 2.08 -0.41
N ILE A 157 -6.85 2.23 -1.72
CA ILE A 157 -5.91 1.75 -2.75
C ILE A 157 -4.54 2.47 -2.67
N PHE A 158 -4.51 3.74 -2.24
CA PHE A 158 -3.23 4.43 -1.97
C PHE A 158 -2.48 3.81 -0.80
N ALA A 159 -3.18 3.41 0.26
CA ALA A 159 -2.55 2.74 1.39
C ALA A 159 -1.97 1.38 0.97
N ASP A 160 -2.66 0.63 0.11
CA ASP A 160 -2.13 -0.61 -0.46
C ASP A 160 -0.88 -0.38 -1.31
N ALA A 161 -0.85 0.69 -2.10
CA ALA A 161 0.32 1.07 -2.88
C ALA A 161 1.51 1.50 -1.99
N VAL A 162 1.26 2.21 -0.89
CA VAL A 162 2.28 2.54 0.13
C VAL A 162 2.87 1.25 0.71
N ASN A 163 2.02 0.36 1.23
CA ASN A 163 2.44 -0.92 1.80
C ASN A 163 3.27 -1.73 0.79
N ARG A 164 2.90 -1.67 -0.50
CA ARG A 164 3.61 -2.37 -1.57
C ARG A 164 5.01 -1.83 -1.81
N TRP A 165 5.19 -0.51 -1.77
CA TRP A 165 6.50 0.14 -1.93
C TRP A 165 7.37 -0.01 -0.70
N GLU A 166 6.83 0.03 0.52
CA GLU A 166 7.57 -0.21 1.75
C GLU A 166 8.06 -1.67 1.88
N GLN A 167 7.45 -2.63 1.19
CA GLN A 167 8.02 -3.97 1.06
C GLN A 167 9.29 -4.01 0.17
N ILE A 168 9.41 -3.06 -0.76
CA ILE A 168 10.52 -2.97 -1.73
C ILE A 168 11.62 -2.06 -1.19
N ILE A 169 11.30 -0.88 -0.69
CA ILE A 169 12.24 0.06 -0.08
C ILE A 169 12.19 -0.21 1.42
N VAL A 170 13.30 -0.67 1.99
CA VAL A 170 13.32 -1.22 3.36
C VAL A 170 14.20 -0.46 4.34
N GLY A 171 15.13 0.37 3.84
CA GLY A 171 16.04 1.13 4.70
C GLY A 171 15.52 2.52 5.02
N ASP A 172 15.70 2.91 6.27
CA ASP A 172 15.49 4.26 6.79
C ASP A 172 16.32 5.31 6.04
N ILE A 173 15.72 6.47 5.76
CA ILE A 173 16.42 7.67 5.31
C ILE A 173 16.27 8.75 6.38
N PRO A 174 17.39 9.35 6.84
CA PRO A 174 17.37 10.31 7.94
C PRO A 174 16.26 11.38 7.86
N ASP A 175 15.52 11.52 8.97
CA ASP A 175 14.46 12.50 9.12
C ASP A 175 14.95 13.91 8.82
N VAL A 176 14.05 14.70 8.25
CA VAL A 176 14.31 16.11 7.99
C VAL A 176 13.14 16.97 8.44
N PHE A 177 13.45 18.17 8.94
CA PHE A 177 12.42 19.17 9.19
C PHE A 177 12.33 20.13 8.01
N VAL A 178 11.18 20.15 7.34
CA VAL A 178 10.91 21.05 6.21
C VAL A 178 9.94 22.14 6.63
N ARG A 179 10.37 23.40 6.50
CA ARG A 179 9.51 24.55 6.81
C ARG A 179 8.26 24.55 5.94
N GLY A 180 7.09 24.48 6.57
CA GLY A 180 5.79 24.46 5.90
C GLY A 180 5.22 23.07 5.66
N ILE A 181 6.01 22.02 5.88
CA ILE A 181 5.56 20.61 5.85
C ILE A 181 5.56 20.03 7.27
N GLY A 182 6.61 20.31 8.06
CA GLY A 182 6.82 19.72 9.38
C GLY A 182 8.04 18.78 9.41
N PRO A 183 8.15 17.92 10.46
CA PRO A 183 9.04 16.76 10.38
C PRO A 183 8.54 15.84 9.25
N VAL A 184 9.49 15.25 8.54
CA VAL A 184 9.25 14.23 7.51
C VAL A 184 10.17 13.07 7.86
N ASP A 185 9.55 11.95 8.21
CA ASP A 185 10.17 10.64 8.16
C ASP A 185 10.12 10.20 6.70
N ASP A 186 11.26 9.88 6.12
CA ASP A 186 11.45 9.48 4.71
C ASP A 186 10.84 10.34 3.59
N LEU A 187 9.53 10.22 3.34
CA LEU A 187 8.82 10.83 2.21
C LEU A 187 7.37 11.21 2.54
N VAL A 188 7.00 12.45 2.20
CA VAL A 188 5.59 12.89 2.15
C VAL A 188 5.11 13.09 0.72
N ILE A 189 3.91 12.63 0.38
CA ILE A 189 3.32 12.78 -0.96
C ILE A 189 1.95 13.46 -0.88
N ASN A 190 1.82 14.60 -1.56
CA ASN A 190 0.53 15.27 -1.72
C ASN A 190 -0.23 14.71 -2.93
N VAL A 191 -1.44 14.20 -2.69
CA VAL A 191 -2.31 13.58 -3.70
C VAL A 191 -3.51 14.47 -3.99
N SER A 192 -3.82 14.66 -5.28
CA SER A 192 -5.01 15.38 -5.74
C SER A 192 -5.60 14.75 -7.00
N THR A 193 -6.85 15.07 -7.33
CA THR A 193 -7.49 14.65 -8.58
C THR A 193 -8.05 15.84 -9.36
N PRO A 194 -7.18 16.63 -10.02
CA PRO A 194 -7.64 17.69 -10.90
C PRO A 194 -8.25 17.12 -12.19
N PHE A 195 -8.94 17.97 -12.94
CA PHE A 195 -9.13 17.70 -14.36
C PHE A 195 -7.80 17.96 -15.09
N ILE A 196 -7.29 16.97 -15.83
CA ILE A 196 -6.03 17.09 -16.57
C ILE A 196 -6.34 17.30 -18.07
N ASP A 197 -6.84 16.27 -18.75
CA ASP A 197 -7.14 16.34 -20.18
C ASP A 197 -8.33 15.48 -20.65
N GLY A 198 -9.03 14.86 -19.70
CA GLY A 198 -10.19 14.01 -19.93
C GLY A 198 -9.82 12.53 -20.11
N ALA A 199 -10.84 11.69 -20.28
CA ALA A 199 -10.66 10.25 -20.20
C ALA A 199 -9.65 9.66 -21.21
N GLY A 200 -8.75 8.80 -20.70
CA GLY A 200 -7.96 7.84 -21.47
C GLY A 200 -6.69 8.38 -22.12
N ARG A 201 -6.22 9.56 -21.71
CA ARG A 201 -4.91 10.10 -22.13
C ARG A 201 -3.95 10.10 -20.94
N VAL A 202 -3.89 11.19 -20.18
CA VAL A 202 -3.06 11.25 -18.98
C VAL A 202 -3.86 10.70 -17.82
N LEU A 203 -3.53 9.48 -17.39
CA LEU A 203 -4.20 8.83 -16.25
C LEU A 203 -3.75 9.43 -14.93
N GLY A 204 -2.45 9.73 -14.85
CA GLY A 204 -1.81 10.39 -13.72
C GLY A 204 -0.54 11.11 -14.14
N GLN A 205 0.00 11.89 -13.21
CA GLN A 205 1.32 12.48 -13.30
C GLN A 205 1.89 12.68 -11.89
N ALA A 206 3.18 12.41 -11.73
CA ALA A 206 3.82 12.50 -10.44
C ALA A 206 5.31 12.84 -10.53
N GLY A 207 5.87 13.22 -9.38
CA GLY A 207 7.30 13.41 -9.24
C GLY A 207 7.70 14.06 -7.92
N PRO A 208 9.02 14.09 -7.65
CA PRO A 208 9.55 14.77 -6.48
C PRO A 208 9.38 16.29 -6.62
N THR A 209 9.02 16.93 -5.52
CA THR A 209 8.93 18.39 -5.38
C THR A 209 10.07 18.95 -4.54
N LEU A 210 10.67 18.11 -3.70
CA LEU A 210 11.82 18.44 -2.87
C LEU A 210 12.69 17.19 -2.70
N VAL A 211 14.01 17.36 -2.78
CA VAL A 211 15.00 16.29 -2.61
C VAL A 211 16.04 16.65 -1.57
N ARG A 212 16.64 15.63 -0.93
CA ARG A 212 17.77 15.77 0.00
C ARG A 212 19.01 16.26 -0.74
N ALA A 213 19.75 17.20 -0.14
CA ALA A 213 20.85 17.87 -0.82
C ALA A 213 22.10 16.97 -1.01
N ASP A 214 22.26 15.97 -0.17
CA ASP A 214 23.39 15.04 -0.12
C ASP A 214 23.15 13.79 -0.98
N SER A 215 21.97 13.19 -0.91
CA SER A 215 21.64 11.95 -1.64
C SER A 215 20.81 12.17 -2.91
N SER A 216 20.19 13.34 -3.06
CA SER A 216 19.12 13.58 -4.05
C SER A 216 17.85 12.73 -3.85
N LEU A 217 17.74 11.96 -2.75
CA LEU A 217 16.54 11.19 -2.48
C LEU A 217 15.36 12.13 -2.13
N PRO A 218 14.17 11.92 -2.70
CA PRO A 218 12.96 12.69 -2.44
C PRO A 218 12.63 12.84 -0.94
N ILE A 219 12.30 14.06 -0.52
CA ILE A 219 11.72 14.39 0.80
C ILE A 219 10.21 14.58 0.65
N ALA A 220 9.79 15.22 -0.45
CA ALA A 220 8.39 15.48 -0.71
C ALA A 220 8.07 15.30 -2.19
N GLY A 221 6.88 14.81 -2.49
CA GLY A 221 6.38 14.59 -3.84
C GLY A 221 4.96 15.07 -4.04
N THR A 222 4.51 15.00 -5.28
CA THR A 222 3.11 15.14 -5.63
C THR A 222 2.68 14.05 -6.59
N MET A 223 1.44 13.61 -6.46
CA MET A 223 0.75 12.78 -7.45
C MET A 223 -0.59 13.45 -7.80
N GLN A 224 -0.91 13.47 -9.07
CA GLN A 224 -2.17 13.97 -9.59
C GLN A 224 -2.78 12.93 -10.52
N PHE A 225 -4.05 12.61 -10.33
CA PHE A 225 -4.78 11.66 -11.18
C PHE A 225 -5.91 12.39 -11.89
N ASP A 226 -6.13 12.12 -13.18
CA ASP A 226 -7.23 12.79 -13.89
C ASP A 226 -8.57 12.32 -13.31
N ALA A 227 -9.33 13.26 -12.75
CA ALA A 227 -10.66 13.01 -12.21
C ALA A 227 -11.61 12.32 -13.22
N ALA A 228 -11.36 12.46 -14.53
CA ALA A 228 -12.12 11.79 -15.56
C ALA A 228 -11.86 10.27 -15.68
N ASP A 229 -10.76 9.76 -15.12
CA ASP A 229 -10.33 8.37 -15.24
C ASP A 229 -10.42 7.56 -13.95
N VAL A 230 -10.32 8.17 -12.77
CA VAL A 230 -10.24 7.46 -11.48
C VAL A 230 -11.34 6.41 -11.29
N THR A 231 -12.62 6.78 -11.45
CA THR A 231 -13.75 5.83 -11.29
C THR A 231 -13.68 4.67 -12.28
N ARG A 232 -13.25 4.92 -13.52
CA ARG A 232 -13.14 3.87 -14.53
C ARG A 232 -12.00 2.92 -14.17
N LEU A 233 -10.85 3.45 -13.79
CA LEU A 233 -9.68 2.66 -13.38
C LEU A 233 -9.98 1.77 -12.17
N GLU A 234 -10.69 2.31 -11.18
CA GLU A 234 -11.16 1.52 -10.03
C GLU A 234 -12.11 0.40 -10.49
N SER A 235 -13.07 0.71 -11.35
CA SER A 235 -14.06 -0.28 -11.82
C SER A 235 -13.48 -1.44 -12.62
N VAL A 236 -12.31 -1.24 -13.25
CA VAL A 236 -11.59 -2.28 -13.99
C VAL A 236 -10.45 -2.90 -13.19
N GLY A 237 -10.25 -2.47 -11.94
CA GLY A 237 -9.23 -3.00 -11.04
C GLY A 237 -7.80 -2.69 -11.47
N GLN A 238 -7.55 -1.48 -11.98
CA GLN A 238 -6.21 -1.03 -12.39
C GLN A 238 -5.84 0.36 -11.85
N LEU A 239 -6.65 0.90 -10.92
CA LEU A 239 -6.29 2.15 -10.25
C LEU A 239 -5.07 1.96 -9.34
N ASP A 240 -4.94 0.78 -8.72
CA ASP A 240 -3.78 0.36 -7.95
C ASP A 240 -2.49 0.37 -8.77
N GLU A 241 -2.51 -0.17 -9.99
CA GLU A 241 -1.36 -0.19 -10.89
C GLU A 241 -0.92 1.22 -11.28
N VAL A 242 -1.88 2.09 -11.63
CA VAL A 242 -1.57 3.50 -11.96
C VAL A 242 -1.04 4.25 -10.73
N ILE A 243 -1.59 4.04 -9.53
CA ILE A 243 -1.08 4.67 -8.31
C ILE A 243 0.35 4.19 -8.01
N LEU A 244 0.60 2.89 -8.14
CA LEU A 244 1.91 2.29 -7.90
C LEU A 244 2.95 2.86 -8.87
N HIS A 245 2.59 2.99 -10.14
CA HIS A 245 3.39 3.61 -11.19
C HIS A 245 3.75 5.08 -10.87
N GLU A 246 2.74 5.91 -10.58
CA GLU A 246 2.95 7.32 -10.29
C GLU A 246 3.81 7.53 -9.03
N MET A 247 3.62 6.69 -8.01
CA MET A 247 4.45 6.72 -6.81
C MET A 247 5.92 6.37 -7.14
N GLY A 248 6.15 5.45 -8.08
CA GLY A 248 7.44 5.16 -8.69
C GLY A 248 8.18 6.42 -9.18
N HIS A 249 7.47 7.31 -9.88
CA HIS A 249 8.02 8.58 -10.34
C HIS A 249 8.36 9.54 -9.20
N VAL A 250 7.62 9.51 -8.09
CA VAL A 250 7.95 10.28 -6.90
C VAL A 250 9.30 9.85 -6.32
N PHE A 251 9.59 8.56 -6.25
CA PHE A 251 10.87 8.03 -5.74
C PHE A 251 12.07 8.39 -6.62
N GLY A 252 11.86 8.86 -7.85
CA GLY A 252 12.94 9.25 -8.75
C GLY A 252 13.06 8.41 -10.01
N ILE A 253 12.25 7.36 -10.17
CA ILE A 253 12.25 6.53 -11.37
C ILE A 253 11.83 7.41 -12.55
N GLY A 254 12.70 7.54 -13.54
CA GLY A 254 12.48 8.39 -14.71
C GLY A 254 12.60 9.90 -14.47
N THR A 255 12.40 10.38 -13.25
CA THR A 255 12.41 11.81 -12.89
C THR A 255 13.78 12.29 -12.40
N LEU A 256 14.56 11.43 -11.75
CA LEU A 256 15.89 11.75 -11.20
C LEU A 256 17.05 11.07 -11.93
N TRP A 257 16.78 10.15 -12.86
CA TRP A 257 17.81 9.43 -13.62
C TRP A 257 18.82 10.35 -14.30
N GLY A 258 18.34 11.43 -14.95
CA GLY A 258 19.20 12.39 -15.63
C GLY A 258 20.10 13.17 -14.68
N GLN A 259 19.55 13.59 -13.54
CA GLN A 259 20.27 14.32 -12.49
C GLN A 259 21.41 13.48 -11.91
N LEU A 260 21.18 12.17 -11.75
CA LEU A 260 22.14 11.23 -11.17
C LEU A 260 23.07 10.58 -12.22
N GLY A 261 22.94 10.95 -13.50
CA GLY A 261 23.78 10.41 -14.57
C GLY A 261 23.51 8.94 -14.91
N LEU A 262 22.33 8.43 -14.52
CA LEU A 262 21.90 7.04 -14.72
C LEU A 262 21.30 6.80 -16.11
N VAL A 263 21.01 7.85 -16.89
CA VAL A 263 20.51 7.75 -18.26
C VAL A 263 21.40 8.54 -19.23
N GLN A 264 21.62 7.98 -20.42
CA GLN A 264 22.42 8.55 -21.50
C GLN A 264 21.59 8.64 -22.78
N GLY A 265 21.93 9.58 -23.67
CA GLY A 265 21.27 9.71 -24.96
C GLY A 265 19.82 10.22 -24.90
N THR A 266 19.43 10.86 -23.80
CA THR A 266 18.12 11.54 -23.67
C THR A 266 17.92 12.54 -24.80
N SER A 267 16.67 12.81 -25.17
CA SER A 267 16.29 13.52 -26.41
C SER A 267 16.73 12.86 -27.74
N GLY A 268 17.55 11.80 -27.72
CA GLY A 268 18.07 11.10 -28.90
C GLY A 268 17.35 9.79 -29.20
N SER A 269 17.53 9.20 -30.39
CA SER A 269 16.73 8.05 -30.85
C SER A 269 16.83 6.76 -30.04
N ASP A 270 17.81 6.63 -29.14
CA ASP A 270 17.99 5.44 -28.30
C ASP A 270 18.56 5.85 -26.93
N PRO A 271 17.74 6.43 -26.03
CA PRO A 271 18.14 6.69 -24.66
C PRO A 271 18.32 5.37 -23.92
N ARG A 272 19.30 5.34 -23.02
CA ARG A 272 19.77 4.13 -22.35
C ARG A 272 20.00 4.37 -20.87
N TYR A 273 19.44 3.52 -20.02
CA TYR A 273 19.72 3.50 -18.59
C TYR A 273 20.97 2.66 -18.30
N VAL A 274 21.83 3.12 -17.41
CA VAL A 274 23.17 2.55 -17.15
C VAL A 274 23.44 2.24 -15.68
N GLY A 275 22.41 2.27 -14.81
CA GLY A 275 22.52 1.81 -13.43
C GLY A 275 22.88 0.32 -13.37
N ASN A 276 23.86 -0.03 -12.54
CA ASN A 276 24.48 -1.36 -12.58
C ASN A 276 23.53 -2.43 -12.04
N GLN A 277 22.76 -2.13 -10.99
CA GLN A 277 21.86 -3.09 -10.35
C GLN A 277 20.70 -3.43 -11.29
N ALA A 278 20.05 -2.42 -11.86
CA ALA A 278 18.97 -2.66 -12.82
C ALA A 278 19.47 -3.38 -14.08
N VAL A 279 20.66 -3.04 -14.59
CA VAL A 279 21.25 -3.71 -15.77
C VAL A 279 21.52 -5.19 -15.47
N GLN A 280 21.94 -5.55 -14.26
CA GLN A 280 22.10 -6.94 -13.86
C GLN A 280 20.76 -7.69 -13.92
N GLU A 281 19.72 -7.17 -13.28
CA GLU A 281 18.39 -7.79 -13.26
C GLU A 281 17.77 -7.87 -14.66
N TYR A 282 18.00 -6.85 -15.50
CA TYR A 282 17.59 -6.87 -16.91
C TYR A 282 18.26 -8.02 -17.68
N ASN A 283 19.56 -8.22 -17.49
CA ASN A 283 20.27 -9.32 -18.13
C ASN A 283 19.79 -10.70 -17.63
N GLU A 284 19.48 -10.83 -16.34
CA GLU A 284 18.96 -12.06 -15.76
C GLU A 284 17.57 -12.41 -16.31
N ILE A 285 16.65 -11.45 -16.34
CA ILE A 285 15.26 -11.66 -16.79
C ILE A 285 15.20 -11.90 -18.31
N PHE A 286 15.99 -11.17 -19.10
CA PHE A 286 15.95 -11.26 -20.57
C PHE A 286 16.95 -12.28 -21.15
N GLY A 287 17.81 -12.89 -20.33
CA GLY A 287 18.85 -13.81 -20.79
C GLY A 287 19.90 -13.13 -21.68
N LEU A 288 20.25 -11.89 -21.35
CA LEU A 288 21.13 -11.02 -22.14
C LEU A 288 22.50 -10.81 -21.47
N ASN A 289 23.37 -10.10 -22.18
CA ASN A 289 24.61 -9.55 -21.64
C ASN A 289 24.81 -8.12 -22.19
N ALA A 290 23.86 -7.25 -21.85
CA ALA A 290 23.84 -5.85 -22.19
C ALA A 290 24.54 -5.01 -21.10
N ASN A 291 25.05 -3.84 -21.48
CA ASN A 291 25.63 -2.87 -20.56
C ASN A 291 24.65 -1.74 -20.19
N SER A 292 23.42 -1.80 -20.69
CA SER A 292 22.43 -0.74 -20.53
C SER A 292 21.03 -1.24 -20.87
N ILE A 293 20.00 -0.61 -20.31
CA ILE A 293 18.60 -0.91 -20.56
C ILE A 293 18.01 0.12 -21.56
N PRO A 294 17.24 -0.30 -22.57
CA PRO A 294 16.50 0.63 -23.43
C PRO A 294 15.49 1.47 -22.63
N VAL A 295 15.58 2.80 -22.75
CA VAL A 295 14.61 3.75 -22.19
C VAL A 295 13.65 4.19 -23.31
N GLU A 296 12.43 4.58 -22.97
CA GLU A 296 11.41 5.00 -23.94
C GLU A 296 11.91 6.18 -24.79
N ASN A 297 11.80 6.04 -26.12
CA ASN A 297 12.34 6.98 -27.10
C ASN A 297 11.24 7.68 -27.93
N THR A 298 9.99 7.27 -27.74
CA THR A 298 8.78 7.79 -28.35
C THR A 298 7.88 8.46 -27.31
N GLY A 299 6.69 8.90 -27.72
CA GLY A 299 5.75 9.61 -26.83
C GLY A 299 6.11 11.09 -26.61
N GLY A 300 5.35 11.71 -25.70
CA GLY A 300 5.55 13.10 -25.30
C GLY A 300 6.59 13.26 -24.16
N PRO A 301 6.81 14.49 -23.68
CA PRO A 301 7.73 14.76 -22.56
C PRO A 301 7.39 14.02 -21.26
N GLY A 302 6.12 13.62 -21.08
CA GLY A 302 5.69 12.82 -19.92
C GLY A 302 5.91 11.32 -20.08
N THR A 303 6.39 10.85 -21.24
CA THR A 303 6.60 9.42 -21.51
C THR A 303 8.06 9.15 -21.85
N ARG A 304 8.57 9.91 -22.81
CA ARG A 304 9.92 9.77 -23.35
C ARG A 304 10.98 10.04 -22.28
N ASP A 305 12.08 9.30 -22.31
CA ASP A 305 13.24 9.42 -21.40
C ASP A 305 12.97 9.11 -19.92
N SER A 306 11.71 8.85 -19.52
CA SER A 306 11.30 8.63 -18.12
C SER A 306 10.70 7.24 -17.85
N HIS A 307 10.59 6.40 -18.87
CA HIS A 307 9.99 5.06 -18.77
C HIS A 307 10.91 4.00 -19.36
N TRP A 308 10.70 2.74 -18.96
CA TRP A 308 11.24 1.64 -19.73
C TRP A 308 10.64 1.63 -21.13
N ARG A 309 11.42 1.14 -22.11
CA ARG A 309 10.95 1.11 -23.49
C ARG A 309 9.79 0.13 -23.64
N GLU A 310 8.64 0.64 -24.04
CA GLU A 310 7.41 -0.12 -24.25
C GLU A 310 7.64 -1.32 -25.16
N SER A 311 8.31 -1.11 -26.30
CA SER A 311 8.56 -2.16 -27.29
C SER A 311 9.51 -3.29 -26.82
N VAL A 312 10.03 -3.19 -25.59
CA VAL A 312 10.95 -4.16 -24.98
C VAL A 312 10.32 -4.79 -23.74
N PHE A 313 9.66 -3.97 -22.91
CA PHE A 313 9.10 -4.39 -21.64
C PHE A 313 7.59 -4.70 -21.69
N ASP A 314 6.86 -4.16 -22.67
CA ASP A 314 5.40 -4.36 -22.81
C ASP A 314 4.70 -4.06 -21.46
N ASN A 315 4.07 -5.04 -20.84
CA ASN A 315 3.29 -4.89 -19.61
C ASN A 315 4.09 -4.70 -18.31
N GLU A 316 5.31 -4.17 -18.35
CA GLU A 316 6.01 -3.85 -17.10
C GLU A 316 5.49 -2.55 -16.49
N LEU A 317 5.32 -2.50 -15.16
CA LEU A 317 4.68 -1.37 -14.47
C LEU A 317 5.18 0.02 -14.91
N MET A 318 6.49 0.21 -15.09
CA MET A 318 7.12 1.51 -15.38
C MET A 318 7.36 1.75 -16.88
N THR A 319 6.64 1.06 -17.75
CA THR A 319 6.48 1.52 -19.14
C THR A 319 5.48 2.67 -19.23
N GLY A 320 5.50 3.40 -20.34
CA GLY A 320 4.70 4.63 -20.48
C GLY A 320 3.23 4.43 -20.80
N PHE A 321 2.77 3.18 -20.92
CA PHE A 321 1.43 2.85 -21.36
C PHE A 321 0.87 1.72 -20.49
N LEU A 322 -0.30 1.96 -19.89
CA LEU A 322 -1.00 0.94 -19.11
C LEU A 322 -1.58 -0.14 -20.03
N ASP A 323 -1.21 -1.40 -19.79
CA ASP A 323 -1.86 -2.53 -20.45
C ASP A 323 -3.24 -2.80 -19.82
N LEU A 324 -4.28 -2.27 -20.45
CA LEU A 324 -5.65 -2.38 -19.93
C LEU A 324 -6.15 -3.83 -19.92
N GLY A 325 -6.72 -4.25 -18.78
CA GLY A 325 -7.28 -5.58 -18.56
C GLY A 325 -6.24 -6.69 -18.43
N GLN A 326 -4.97 -6.33 -18.30
CA GLN A 326 -3.86 -7.25 -18.01
C GLN A 326 -3.12 -6.76 -16.76
N ALA A 327 -2.34 -7.65 -16.14
CA ALA A 327 -1.50 -7.26 -15.01
C ALA A 327 -0.28 -6.48 -15.50
N ASN A 328 0.07 -5.41 -14.78
CA ASN A 328 1.25 -4.58 -15.03
C ASN A 328 2.29 -4.77 -13.88
N PRO A 329 3.03 -5.90 -13.85
CA PRO A 329 3.93 -6.23 -12.74
C PRO A 329 5.11 -5.24 -12.58
N LEU A 330 5.38 -4.88 -11.33
CA LEU A 330 6.62 -4.22 -10.90
C LEU A 330 7.76 -5.24 -10.90
N SER A 331 8.60 -5.21 -11.94
CA SER A 331 9.68 -6.17 -12.12
C SER A 331 10.88 -5.92 -11.18
N ARG A 332 11.74 -6.92 -11.06
CA ARG A 332 13.04 -6.76 -10.37
C ARG A 332 13.93 -5.69 -11.02
N VAL A 333 13.76 -5.41 -12.32
CA VAL A 333 14.48 -4.32 -13.01
C VAL A 333 14.09 -2.97 -12.43
N THR A 334 12.78 -2.72 -12.31
CA THR A 334 12.23 -1.51 -11.69
C THR A 334 12.67 -1.38 -10.24
N ALA A 335 12.52 -2.43 -9.44
CA ALA A 335 12.96 -2.41 -8.04
C ALA A 335 14.47 -2.12 -7.92
N ALA A 336 15.31 -2.77 -8.71
CA ALA A 336 16.76 -2.55 -8.69
C ALA A 336 17.17 -1.13 -9.13
N SER A 337 16.37 -0.46 -9.96
CA SER A 337 16.63 0.92 -10.35
C SER A 337 16.53 1.90 -9.17
N LEU A 338 15.80 1.56 -8.11
CA LEU A 338 15.80 2.31 -6.84
C LEU A 338 17.12 2.12 -6.09
N GLY A 339 17.71 0.92 -6.13
CA GLY A 339 19.05 0.69 -5.58
C GLY A 339 20.11 1.54 -6.28
N ASP A 340 20.00 1.69 -7.60
CA ASP A 340 20.87 2.58 -8.39
C ASP A 340 20.62 4.08 -8.09
N LEU A 341 19.43 4.45 -7.62
CA LEU A 341 19.11 5.79 -7.12
C LEU A 341 19.67 6.04 -5.71
N GLY A 342 19.99 4.99 -4.95
CA GLY A 342 20.57 5.05 -3.61
C GLY A 342 19.66 4.57 -2.47
N TYR A 343 18.53 3.94 -2.78
CA TYR A 343 17.67 3.29 -1.79
C TYR A 343 18.21 1.91 -1.37
N ASP A 344 17.91 1.49 -0.14
CA ASP A 344 18.08 0.10 0.28
C ASP A 344 16.86 -0.72 -0.15
N VAL A 345 17.08 -1.69 -1.04
CA VAL A 345 16.00 -2.38 -1.75
C VAL A 345 15.96 -3.88 -1.45
N ASN A 346 14.76 -4.38 -1.13
CA ASN A 346 14.43 -5.80 -1.11
C ASN A 346 13.91 -6.28 -2.47
N LEU A 347 14.81 -6.78 -3.32
CA LEU A 347 14.45 -7.31 -4.64
C LEU A 347 13.53 -8.54 -4.60
N SER A 348 13.46 -9.26 -3.47
CA SER A 348 12.56 -10.41 -3.36
C SER A 348 11.09 -10.01 -3.24
N ALA A 349 10.82 -8.75 -2.90
CA ALA A 349 9.47 -8.20 -2.88
C ALA A 349 8.98 -7.79 -4.28
N ALA A 350 9.81 -7.76 -5.33
CA ALA A 350 9.34 -7.44 -6.68
C ALA A 350 8.37 -8.52 -7.21
N ALA A 351 7.46 -8.14 -8.11
CA ALA A 351 6.55 -9.08 -8.73
C ALA A 351 7.28 -9.99 -9.74
N PRO A 352 6.83 -11.24 -9.92
CA PRO A 352 7.26 -12.07 -11.03
C PRO A 352 6.97 -11.35 -12.36
N TYR A 353 7.97 -11.28 -13.22
CA TYR A 353 7.85 -10.69 -14.55
C TYR A 353 8.66 -11.53 -15.54
N SER A 354 8.15 -11.65 -16.76
CA SER A 354 8.83 -12.35 -17.85
C SER A 354 8.77 -11.48 -19.09
N PRO A 355 9.85 -11.42 -19.90
CA PRO A 355 9.83 -10.66 -21.14
C PRO A 355 8.67 -11.06 -22.04
N PRO A 356 8.09 -10.12 -22.79
CA PRO A 356 7.13 -10.45 -23.82
C PRO A 356 7.76 -11.46 -24.78
N LEU A 357 6.97 -12.47 -25.18
CA LEU A 357 7.44 -13.45 -26.15
C LEU A 357 7.83 -12.71 -27.43
N ALA A 358 9.08 -12.90 -27.87
CA ALA A 358 9.55 -12.32 -29.13
C ALA A 358 8.54 -12.69 -30.22
N SER A 359 7.96 -11.67 -30.87
CA SER A 359 7.02 -11.89 -31.97
C SER A 359 7.74 -12.69 -33.06
N VAL A 360 7.29 -13.92 -33.28
CA VAL A 360 7.85 -14.85 -34.28
C VAL A 360 7.61 -14.35 -35.69
#